data_AF-A0A3N6IBN1-F1
#
_entry.id   AF-A0A3N6IBN1-F1
#
_cell.length_a   1.000
_cell.length_b   1.000
_cell.length_c   1.000
_cell.angle_alpha   90.00
_cell.angle_beta   90.00
_cell.angle_gamma   90.00
#
_symmetry.space_group_name_H-M   'P 1'
#
loop_
_entity.id
_entity.type
_entity.pdbx_description
1 polymer ?
#
loop_
_entity_poly.entity_id
_entity_poly.type
_entity_poly.pdbx_seq_one_letter_code
_entity_poly.pdbx_strand_id
1 'polypeptide(L)'
;MNIRLIDYDEQALVVTVARDGVTMVAAPRMCDSAAADLLRSIADQLDAGHPPYPCDPAATPEQHSHAEPLGHGGALDADRRVWTDGTGHVWDLSGRWTAAETSGEWEWSGRLDSSGTPVMTVVGSPEVCESLDVLRALYGPISPSVGGRS
;
A
#
# COMPACT_ATOMS: atom_id res chain seq x y z
N MET A 1 14.18 34.02 -1.31
CA MET A 1 15.11 32.93 -1.68
C MET A 1 15.20 32.00 -0.49
N ASN A 2 14.72 30.76 -0.62
CA ASN A 2 14.72 29.79 0.47
C ASN A 2 15.80 28.75 0.13
N ILE A 3 16.94 28.81 0.82
CA ILE A 3 18.02 27.84 0.61
C ILE A 3 17.74 26.67 1.56
N ARG A 4 17.50 25.49 1.02
CA ARG A 4 17.47 24.25 1.78
C ARG A 4 18.76 23.50 1.48
N LEU A 5 19.57 23.27 2.51
CA LEU A 5 20.75 22.41 2.43
C LEU A 5 20.27 20.98 2.69
N ILE A 6 20.59 20.05 1.78
CA ILE A 6 20.37 18.62 2.00
C ILE A 6 21.74 18.05 2.38
N ASP A 7 21.83 17.48 3.59
CA ASP A 7 23.01 16.75 4.00
C ASP A 7 22.93 15.33 3.42
N TYR A 8 23.83 15.01 2.49
CA TYR A 8 23.91 13.71 1.85
C TYR A 8 24.47 12.62 2.78
N ASP A 9 25.14 12.99 3.88
CA ASP A 9 25.66 12.02 4.84
C ASP A 9 24.59 11.50 5.81
N GLU A 10 23.44 12.18 5.91
CA GLU A 10 22.32 11.72 6.73
C GLU A 10 21.36 10.79 5.96
N GLN A 11 21.44 10.76 4.63
CA GLN A 11 20.47 10.08 3.78
C GLN A 11 21.11 8.92 3.00
N ALA A 12 20.46 7.76 3.00
CA ALA A 12 20.95 6.59 2.26
C ALA A 12 20.77 6.73 0.73
N LEU A 13 19.76 7.50 0.32
CA LEU A 13 19.41 7.79 -1.07
C LEU A 13 18.74 9.16 -1.14
N VAL A 14 19.13 9.99 -2.10
CA VAL A 14 18.50 11.28 -2.40
C VAL A 14 18.16 11.32 -3.89
N VAL A 15 16.90 11.60 -4.20
CA VAL A 15 16.43 11.86 -5.56
C VAL A 15 16.01 13.32 -5.63
N THR A 16 16.59 14.07 -6.55
CA THR A 16 16.19 15.46 -6.82
C THR A 16 15.63 15.57 -8.23
N VAL A 17 14.52 16.30 -8.35
CA VAL A 17 13.88 16.62 -9.63
C VAL A 17 13.83 18.13 -9.75
N ALA A 18 14.56 18.69 -10.71
CA ALA A 18 14.54 20.11 -11.00
C ALA A 18 13.24 20.50 -11.73
N ARG A 19 12.93 21.80 -11.75
CA ARG A 19 11.69 22.30 -12.39
C ARG A 19 11.63 22.06 -13.90
N ASP A 20 12.77 21.91 -14.54
CA ASP A 20 12.92 21.57 -15.95
C ASP A 20 12.87 20.04 -16.21
N GLY A 21 12.64 19.25 -15.15
CA GLY A 21 12.56 17.80 -15.23
C GLY A 21 13.91 17.08 -15.16
N VAL A 22 15.03 17.81 -14.97
CA VAL A 22 16.33 17.15 -14.78
C VAL A 22 16.32 16.39 -13.46
N THR A 23 16.60 15.10 -13.53
CA THR A 23 16.68 14.22 -12.37
C THR A 23 18.13 13.93 -12.00
N MET A 24 18.41 13.86 -10.70
CA MET A 24 19.69 13.43 -10.18
C MET A 24 19.45 12.50 -8.99
N VAL A 25 20.21 11.40 -8.95
CA VAL A 25 20.19 10.43 -7.88
C VAL A 25 21.56 10.44 -7.21
N ALA A 26 21.58 10.62 -5.90
CA ALA A 26 22.78 10.51 -5.08
C ALA A 26 22.58 9.39 -4.06
N ALA A 27 23.46 8.40 -4.09
CA ALA A 27 23.37 7.20 -3.25
C ALA A 27 24.71 6.93 -2.52
N PRO A 28 25.18 7.86 -1.66
CA PRO A 28 26.57 7.86 -1.17
C PRO A 28 26.92 6.63 -0.30
N ARG A 29 25.93 5.93 0.24
CA ARG A 29 26.10 4.74 1.09
C ARG A 29 25.44 3.48 0.52
N MET A 30 25.09 3.48 -0.76
CA MET A 30 24.40 2.37 -1.41
C MET A 30 25.08 2.02 -2.73
N CYS A 31 25.09 0.74 -3.08
CA CYS A 31 25.50 0.31 -4.42
C CYS A 31 24.45 0.77 -5.45
N ASP A 32 24.89 1.25 -6.61
CA ASP A 32 24.01 1.75 -7.67
C ASP A 32 22.93 0.73 -8.08
N SER A 33 23.26 -0.57 -8.07
CA SER A 33 22.28 -1.61 -8.37
C SER A 33 21.18 -1.70 -7.31
N ALA A 34 21.54 -1.62 -6.03
CA ALA A 34 20.59 -1.63 -4.93
C ALA A 34 19.74 -0.35 -4.91
N ALA A 35 20.33 0.80 -5.26
CA ALA A 35 19.60 2.05 -5.43
C ALA A 35 18.59 1.95 -6.57
N ALA A 36 18.97 1.35 -7.70
CA ALA A 36 18.07 1.12 -8.83
C ALA A 36 16.92 0.15 -8.47
N ASP A 37 17.19 -0.90 -7.70
CA ASP A 37 16.15 -1.83 -7.23
C ASP A 37 15.16 -1.13 -6.29
N LEU A 38 15.66 -0.31 -5.36
CA LEU A 38 14.81 0.49 -4.47
C LEU A 38 13.95 1.48 -5.25
N LEU A 39 14.52 2.18 -6.24
CA LEU A 39 13.78 3.10 -7.09
C LEU A 39 12.69 2.39 -7.92
N ARG A 40 12.95 1.16 -8.39
CA ARG A 40 11.91 0.35 -9.05
C ARG A 40 10.80 -0.02 -8.08
N SER A 41 11.12 -0.44 -6.87
CA SER A 41 10.10 -0.72 -5.84
C SER A 41 9.26 0.51 -5.49
N ILE A 42 9.86 1.70 -5.43
CA ILE A 42 9.12 2.95 -5.24
C ILE A 42 8.23 3.25 -6.45
N ALA A 43 8.72 3.03 -7.67
CA ALA A 43 7.91 3.21 -8.88
C ALA A 43 6.69 2.27 -8.87
N ASP A 44 6.89 0.99 -8.55
CA ASP A 44 5.81 0.01 -8.44
C ASP A 44 4.76 0.45 -7.40
N GLN A 45 5.20 1.03 -6.27
CA GLN A 45 4.30 1.58 -5.24
C GLN A 45 3.54 2.83 -5.70
N LEU A 46 4.18 3.71 -6.48
CA LEU A 46 3.55 4.90 -7.03
C LEU A 46 2.53 4.54 -8.11
N ASP A 47 2.86 3.58 -8.97
CA ASP A 47 1.96 3.05 -9.99
C ASP A 47 0.78 2.33 -9.35
N ALA A 48 1.03 1.58 -8.27
CA ALA A 48 -0.03 1.00 -7.44
C ALA A 48 -0.94 2.11 -6.86
N GLY A 49 -0.37 3.13 -6.24
CA GLY A 49 -1.15 4.25 -5.68
C GLY A 49 -1.84 5.12 -6.72
N HIS A 50 -1.56 4.95 -8.01
CA HIS A 50 -2.15 5.76 -9.07
C HIS A 50 -3.57 5.28 -9.40
N PRO A 51 -4.59 6.15 -9.34
CA PRO A 51 -5.95 5.75 -9.66
C PRO A 51 -6.10 5.35 -11.15
N PRO A 52 -7.10 4.52 -11.50
CA PRO A 52 -7.31 4.08 -12.88
C PRO A 52 -7.87 5.18 -13.82
N TYR A 53 -8.14 6.37 -13.29
CA TYR A 53 -8.64 7.54 -14.01
C TYR A 53 -7.55 8.62 -14.18
N PRO A 54 -7.71 9.56 -15.13
CA PRO A 54 -6.70 10.59 -15.39
C PRO A 54 -6.37 11.37 -14.11
N CYS A 55 -5.10 11.41 -13.74
CA CYS A 55 -4.62 12.22 -12.62
C CYS A 55 -4.59 13.70 -13.02
N ASP A 56 -5.10 14.57 -12.15
CA ASP A 56 -4.92 16.01 -12.26
C ASP A 56 -3.93 16.47 -11.17
N PRO A 57 -2.67 16.82 -11.54
CA PRO A 57 -1.68 17.27 -10.57
C PRO A 57 -2.01 18.65 -9.96
N ALA A 58 -2.98 19.38 -10.54
CA ALA A 58 -3.48 20.65 -10.03
C ALA A 58 -4.78 20.51 -9.21
N ALA A 59 -5.40 19.32 -9.19
CA ALA A 59 -6.50 19.07 -8.28
C ALA A 59 -5.98 19.25 -6.84
N THR A 60 -6.68 20.07 -6.04
CA THR A 60 -6.59 19.94 -4.59
C THR A 60 -6.77 18.47 -4.29
N PRO A 61 -5.92 17.83 -3.46
CA PRO A 61 -6.13 16.44 -3.08
C PRO A 61 -7.53 16.39 -2.50
N GLU A 62 -8.50 15.94 -3.30
CA GLU A 62 -9.81 15.66 -2.79
C GLU A 62 -9.54 14.65 -1.70
N GLN A 63 -10.11 14.90 -0.52
CA GLN A 63 -10.22 13.88 0.51
C GLN A 63 -11.06 12.76 -0.08
N HIS A 64 -10.48 11.97 -0.98
CA HIS A 64 -10.77 10.57 -1.05
C HIS A 64 -10.53 10.12 0.38
N SER A 65 -11.63 9.79 1.04
CA SER A 65 -11.67 9.09 2.31
C SER A 65 -11.03 7.71 2.09
N HIS A 66 -9.74 7.70 1.73
CA HIS A 66 -8.88 6.55 1.83
C HIS A 66 -8.98 6.17 3.29
N ALA A 67 -9.58 5.01 3.54
CA ALA A 67 -9.76 4.50 4.86
C ALA A 67 -8.37 4.51 5.53
N GLU A 68 -8.28 5.08 6.73
CA GLU A 68 -7.02 5.42 7.40
C GLU A 68 -5.98 4.29 7.29
N PRO A 69 -4.67 4.61 7.21
CA PRO A 69 -3.62 3.61 7.17
C PRO A 69 -3.82 2.59 8.30
N LEU A 70 -3.65 1.29 8.01
CA LEU A 70 -3.89 0.22 8.99
C LEU A 70 -2.95 0.27 10.22
N GLY A 71 -1.99 1.19 10.27
CA GLY A 71 -0.99 1.29 11.33
C GLY A 71 0.00 0.13 11.32
N HIS A 72 1.20 0.33 11.86
CA HIS A 72 2.19 -0.75 11.98
C HIS A 72 1.94 -1.61 13.21
N GLY A 73 2.28 -2.91 13.14
CA GLY A 73 2.28 -3.80 14.31
C GLY A 73 0.97 -4.51 14.59
N GLY A 74 0.23 -4.91 13.54
CA GLY A 74 -0.99 -5.70 13.71
C GLY A 74 -0.77 -7.08 14.34
N ALA A 75 -1.79 -7.61 15.00
CA ALA A 75 -1.77 -8.88 15.71
C ALA A 75 -2.86 -9.84 15.19
N LEU A 76 -2.46 -11.07 14.87
CA LEU A 76 -3.37 -12.12 14.40
C LEU A 76 -3.78 -13.05 15.56
N ASP A 77 -5.07 -13.16 15.80
CA ASP A 77 -5.71 -14.27 16.49
C ASP A 77 -6.06 -15.34 15.45
N ALA A 78 -5.16 -16.32 15.30
CA ALA A 78 -5.29 -17.35 14.26
C ALA A 78 -6.47 -18.30 14.51
N ASP A 79 -6.81 -18.57 15.78
CA ASP A 79 -7.92 -19.46 16.16
C ASP A 79 -9.26 -18.84 15.77
N ARG A 80 -9.40 -17.53 15.97
CA ARG A 80 -10.61 -16.78 15.61
C ARG A 80 -10.59 -16.25 14.18
N ARG A 81 -9.44 -16.33 13.50
CA ARG A 81 -9.18 -15.68 12.20
C ARG A 81 -9.50 -14.18 12.25
N VAL A 82 -9.05 -13.53 13.31
CA VAL A 82 -9.26 -12.11 13.54
C VAL A 82 -7.91 -11.42 13.56
N TRP A 83 -7.75 -10.37 12.77
CA TRP A 83 -6.54 -9.55 12.78
C TRP A 83 -6.87 -8.16 13.32
N THR A 84 -6.11 -7.72 14.31
CA THR A 84 -6.22 -6.35 14.84
C THR A 84 -5.10 -5.53 14.25
N ASP A 85 -5.43 -4.44 13.58
CA ASP A 85 -4.43 -3.60 12.94
C ASP A 85 -3.69 -2.71 13.94
N GLY A 86 -2.66 -1.98 13.48
CA GLY A 86 -1.85 -1.11 14.33
C GLY A 86 -2.62 0.11 14.90
N THR A 87 -3.83 0.37 14.41
CA THR A 87 -4.74 1.40 14.95
C THR A 87 -5.75 0.84 15.96
N GLY A 88 -5.77 -0.49 16.14
CA GLY A 88 -6.72 -1.19 17.01
C GLY A 88 -8.03 -1.58 16.31
N HIS A 89 -8.14 -1.41 14.99
CA HIS A 89 -9.31 -1.88 14.24
C HIS A 89 -9.27 -3.40 14.07
N VAL A 90 -10.43 -4.03 14.19
CA VAL A 90 -10.56 -5.49 14.17
C VAL A 90 -11.13 -5.94 12.84
N TRP A 91 -10.40 -6.82 12.16
CA TRP A 91 -10.70 -7.39 10.86
C TRP A 91 -11.06 -8.87 11.00
N ASP A 92 -12.27 -9.25 10.60
CA ASP A 92 -12.69 -10.66 10.51
C ASP A 92 -12.23 -11.27 9.18
N LEU A 93 -11.20 -12.11 9.23
CA LEU A 93 -10.60 -12.75 8.07
C LEU A 93 -11.30 -14.07 7.69
N SER A 94 -12.34 -14.48 8.42
CA SER A 94 -13.10 -15.69 8.11
C SER A 94 -14.05 -15.51 6.92
N GLY A 95 -14.45 -14.28 6.66
CA GLY A 95 -15.38 -13.91 5.60
C GLY A 95 -14.72 -13.47 4.30
N ARG A 96 -15.57 -13.15 3.33
CA ARG A 96 -15.18 -12.48 2.09
C ARG A 96 -15.35 -10.98 2.23
N TRP A 97 -14.57 -10.27 1.45
CA TRP A 97 -14.53 -8.82 1.42
C TRP A 97 -14.71 -8.34 0.00
N THR A 98 -15.58 -7.36 -0.19
CA THR A 98 -15.80 -6.73 -1.50
C THR A 98 -15.06 -5.40 -1.53
N ALA A 99 -14.25 -5.21 -2.57
CA ALA A 99 -13.62 -3.93 -2.84
C ALA A 99 -14.59 -2.99 -3.57
N ALA A 100 -14.73 -1.75 -3.09
CA ALA A 100 -15.74 -0.83 -3.58
C ALA A 100 -15.57 -0.49 -5.07
N GLU A 101 -14.34 -0.40 -5.58
CA GLU A 101 -14.11 0.09 -6.95
C GLU A 101 -14.26 -0.99 -8.02
N THR A 102 -13.96 -2.25 -7.70
CA THR A 102 -14.02 -3.36 -8.68
C THR A 102 -15.21 -4.28 -8.47
N SER A 103 -15.89 -4.19 -7.33
CA SER A 103 -16.84 -5.21 -6.85
C SER A 103 -16.25 -6.63 -6.77
N GLY A 104 -14.92 -6.76 -6.82
CA GLY A 104 -14.24 -8.03 -6.69
C GLY A 104 -14.33 -8.56 -5.26
N GLU A 105 -14.60 -9.86 -5.12
CA GLU A 105 -14.55 -10.54 -3.83
C GLU A 105 -13.13 -11.02 -3.52
N TRP A 106 -12.71 -10.82 -2.29
CA TRP A 106 -11.42 -11.20 -1.76
C TRP A 106 -11.59 -12.01 -0.49
N GLU A 107 -10.71 -12.99 -0.29
CA GLU A 107 -10.67 -13.81 0.92
C GLU A 107 -9.24 -13.87 1.45
N TRP A 108 -9.10 -14.08 2.76
CA TRP A 108 -7.78 -14.20 3.35
C TRP A 108 -7.10 -15.49 2.89
N SER A 109 -5.86 -15.37 2.40
CA SER A 109 -5.09 -16.50 1.88
C SER A 109 -4.56 -17.43 2.99
N GLY A 110 -4.86 -17.15 4.26
CA GLY A 110 -4.26 -17.84 5.42
C GLY A 110 -2.82 -17.44 5.74
N ARG A 111 -2.30 -16.38 5.11
CA ARG A 111 -0.91 -15.92 5.27
C ARG A 111 -0.86 -14.44 5.67
N LEU A 112 0.25 -14.07 6.30
CA LEU A 112 0.64 -12.69 6.51
C LEU A 112 1.85 -12.40 5.60
N ASP A 113 2.00 -11.14 5.21
CA ASP A 113 3.21 -10.68 4.53
C ASP A 113 4.38 -10.46 5.52
N SER A 114 5.50 -9.95 5.03
CA SER A 114 6.68 -9.67 5.85
C SER A 114 6.47 -8.58 6.91
N SER A 115 5.43 -7.76 6.76
CA SER A 115 5.04 -6.71 7.71
C SER A 115 4.03 -7.19 8.76
N GLY A 116 3.52 -8.42 8.62
CA GLY A 116 2.46 -8.96 9.48
C GLY A 116 1.05 -8.57 9.04
N THR A 117 0.87 -8.09 7.81
CA THR A 117 -0.43 -7.70 7.24
C THR A 117 -1.06 -8.90 6.52
N PRO A 118 -2.38 -9.12 6.63
CA PRO A 118 -3.06 -10.22 5.95
C PRO A 118 -2.90 -10.17 4.44
N VAL A 119 -2.50 -11.28 3.83
CA VAL A 119 -2.49 -11.44 2.36
C VAL A 119 -3.86 -11.93 1.92
N MET A 120 -4.49 -11.16 1.05
CA MET A 120 -5.80 -11.41 0.49
C MET A 120 -5.65 -11.98 -0.93
N THR A 121 -6.57 -12.85 -1.34
CA THR A 121 -6.63 -13.43 -2.69
C THR A 121 -7.99 -13.21 -3.30
N VAL A 122 -8.04 -12.99 -4.62
CA VAL A 122 -9.31 -12.88 -5.35
C VAL A 122 -10.04 -14.21 -5.32
N VAL A 123 -11.33 -14.19 -4.99
CA VAL A 123 -12.17 -15.38 -5.00
C VAL A 123 -12.26 -15.93 -6.42
N GLY A 124 -11.84 -17.19 -6.61
CA GLY A 124 -11.81 -17.85 -7.92
C GLY A 124 -10.53 -17.63 -8.72
N SER A 125 -9.60 -16.78 -8.25
CA SER A 125 -8.30 -16.51 -8.87
C SER A 125 -7.20 -16.37 -7.80
N PRO A 126 -6.77 -17.49 -7.17
CA PRO A 126 -5.80 -17.48 -6.07
C PRO A 126 -4.40 -16.99 -6.47
N GLU A 127 -4.11 -16.91 -7.78
CA GLU A 127 -2.90 -16.30 -8.34
C GLU A 127 -2.85 -14.78 -8.18
N VAL A 128 -3.99 -14.12 -8.00
CA VAL A 128 -4.07 -12.69 -7.74
C VAL A 128 -4.12 -12.50 -6.23
N CYS A 129 -3.02 -12.04 -5.64
CA CYS A 129 -2.89 -11.83 -4.21
C CYS A 129 -2.27 -10.47 -3.89
N GLU A 130 -2.84 -9.80 -2.88
CA GLU A 130 -2.38 -8.50 -2.41
C GLU A 130 -2.46 -8.44 -0.89
N SER A 131 -1.56 -7.69 -0.24
CA SER A 131 -1.71 -7.38 1.18
C SER A 131 -2.95 -6.51 1.41
N LEU A 132 -3.59 -6.62 2.57
CA LEU A 132 -4.85 -5.96 2.90
C LEU A 132 -4.77 -4.41 2.80
N ASP A 133 -3.63 -3.83 3.15
CA ASP A 133 -3.32 -2.41 2.98
C ASP A 133 -3.23 -2.02 1.50
N VAL A 134 -2.51 -2.80 0.69
CA VAL A 134 -2.39 -2.63 -0.76
C VAL A 134 -3.76 -2.73 -1.41
N LEU A 135 -4.55 -3.74 -1.05
CA LEU A 135 -5.90 -3.94 -1.55
C LEU A 135 -6.80 -2.72 -1.28
N ARG A 136 -6.76 -2.15 -0.06
CA ARG A 136 -7.51 -0.94 0.30
C ARG A 136 -7.03 0.32 -0.44
N ALA A 137 -5.75 0.36 -0.79
CA ALA A 137 -5.17 1.45 -1.56
C ALA A 137 -5.52 1.36 -3.05
N LEU A 138 -5.46 0.16 -3.64
CA LEU A 138 -5.67 -0.11 -5.06
C LEU A 138 -7.14 -0.12 -5.48
N TYR A 139 -8.00 -0.73 -4.65
CA TYR A 139 -9.38 -1.05 -5.03
C TYR A 139 -10.41 -0.33 -4.15
N GLY A 140 -9.94 0.66 -3.38
CA GLY A 140 -10.73 1.47 -2.47
C GLY A 140 -11.11 0.76 -1.16
N PRO A 141 -11.98 1.40 -0.35
CA PRO A 141 -12.47 0.81 0.89
C PRO A 141 -13.07 -0.57 0.64
N ILE A 142 -12.82 -1.48 1.57
CA ILE A 142 -13.39 -2.82 1.52
C ILE A 142 -14.38 -3.03 2.65
N SER A 143 -15.40 -3.82 2.36
CA SER A 143 -16.44 -4.17 3.30
C SER A 143 -16.72 -5.67 3.25
N PRO A 144 -17.16 -6.30 4.34
CA PRO A 144 -17.58 -7.69 4.31
C PRO A 144 -18.63 -7.91 3.21
N SER A 145 -18.41 -8.89 2.35
CA SER A 145 -19.39 -9.29 1.34
C SER A 145 -20.65 -9.77 2.07
N VAL A 146 -21.82 -9.28 1.64
CA VAL A 146 -23.11 -9.64 2.26
C VAL A 146 -23.35 -11.14 2.03
N GLY A 147 -22.95 -11.99 3.00
CA GLY A 147 -23.06 -13.45 2.88
C GLY A 147 -22.30 -14.31 3.90
N GLY A 148 -21.41 -13.74 4.73
CA GLY A 148 -20.64 -14.49 5.74
C GLY A 148 -21.30 -14.56 7.12
N ARG A 149 -22.41 -15.31 7.21
CA ARG A 149 -23.12 -15.87 8.38
C ARG A 149 -23.14 -15.16 9.77
N SER A 150 -24.39 -14.95 10.21
CA SER A 150 -24.88 -15.05 11.60
C SER A 150 -24.51 -16.36 12.30
#